data_AF-A0A931FJT1-F1
#
_entry.id   AF-A0A931FJT1-F1
#
_cell.length_a   1.000
_cell.length_b   1.000
_cell.length_c   1.000
_cell.angle_alpha   90.00
_cell.angle_beta   90.00
_cell.angle_gamma   90.00
#
_symmetry.space_group_name_H-M   'P 1'
#
loop_
_entity.id
_entity.type
_entity.pdbx_description
1 polymer ?
#
loop_
_entity_poly.entity_id
_entity_poly.type
_entity_poly.pdbx_seq_one_letter_code
_entity_poly.pdbx_strand_id
1 'polypeptide(L)'
;MKAPEHTIPLYVALDAAANEAQQTWRRRYIQSLVVLGIIAAVVAGGELLRHYLAPNTQVLKFSLISLTTIGALGLLYEVQYAVRHHHRFGRWIHVRAVAEQLKSRAWLLLAGAEEPTNHPHVAEADWRKVAQRIIDGGAAPSLSPYLAMPALQTARQHFVVLPLEQQVQWYRQHRLHEQQHYFSSRLASLIKRNRRHHYVALALLIIALAWAFFEALDIAFDWHTIFRQYNLTSVLIAVIALHKAYTTTEKTESLLSRYQHMVTELAAHIAAPAPATSDDFKHWVRSTEKLLLTQTREWQLQRAE
;
A
#
# COMPACT_ATOMS: atom_id res chain seq x y z
N MET A 1 -25.70 16.50 -9.10
CA MET A 1 -24.59 16.71 -10.07
C MET A 1 -23.49 15.73 -9.71
N LYS A 2 -22.87 15.01 -10.66
CA LYS A 2 -21.79 14.05 -10.33
C LYS A 2 -20.49 14.78 -9.99
N ALA A 3 -19.71 14.24 -9.05
CA ALA A 3 -18.41 14.79 -8.68
C ALA A 3 -17.46 14.88 -9.89
N PRO A 4 -16.53 15.85 -9.91
CA PRO A 4 -15.50 15.95 -10.97
C PRO A 4 -14.70 14.65 -11.12
N GLU A 5 -14.52 13.94 -10.01
CA GLU A 5 -13.75 12.71 -9.89
C GLU A 5 -14.35 11.53 -10.69
N HIS A 6 -15.65 11.57 -11.00
CA HIS A 6 -16.34 10.53 -11.77
C HIS A 6 -16.63 10.93 -13.22
N THR A 7 -16.44 12.19 -13.57
CA THR A 7 -16.80 12.74 -14.88
C THR A 7 -15.58 13.11 -15.71
N ILE A 8 -14.43 13.36 -15.08
CA ILE A 8 -13.19 13.72 -15.76
C ILE A 8 -12.37 12.46 -16.05
N PRO A 9 -12.12 12.10 -17.33
CA PRO A 9 -11.45 10.86 -17.71
C PRO A 9 -10.02 10.71 -17.17
N LEU A 10 -9.34 11.84 -16.90
CA LEU A 10 -8.03 11.83 -16.26
C LEU A 10 -8.05 11.16 -14.88
N TYR A 11 -9.07 11.40 -14.06
CA TYR A 11 -9.16 10.77 -12.73
C TYR A 11 -9.43 9.27 -12.82
N VAL A 12 -10.29 8.85 -13.76
CA VAL A 12 -10.56 7.43 -14.02
C VAL A 12 -9.30 6.71 -14.46
N ALA A 13 -8.51 7.32 -15.34
CA ALA A 13 -7.28 6.74 -15.83
C ALA A 13 -6.18 6.67 -14.74
N LEU A 14 -6.11 7.66 -13.85
CA LEU A 14 -5.21 7.65 -12.70
C LEU A 14 -5.58 6.57 -11.68
N ASP A 15 -6.87 6.40 -11.37
CA ASP A 15 -7.33 5.33 -10.48
C ASP A 15 -7.10 3.94 -11.11
N ALA A 16 -7.30 3.78 -12.41
CA ALA A 16 -6.97 2.55 -13.13
C ALA A 16 -5.47 2.23 -13.05
N ALA A 17 -4.60 3.21 -13.32
CA ALA A 17 -3.14 3.05 -13.24
C ALA A 17 -2.67 2.72 -11.81
N ALA A 18 -3.28 3.34 -10.79
CA ALA A 18 -3.00 3.00 -9.39
C ALA A 18 -3.43 1.54 -9.08
N ASN A 19 -4.63 1.13 -9.51
CA ASN A 19 -5.10 -0.23 -9.29
C ASN A 19 -4.24 -1.27 -10.01
N GLU A 20 -3.81 -1.01 -11.24
CA GLU A 20 -2.90 -1.88 -11.99
C GLU A 20 -1.54 -2.04 -11.29
N ALA A 21 -0.96 -0.93 -10.82
CA ALA A 21 0.29 -0.96 -10.06
C ALA A 21 0.14 -1.79 -8.77
N GLN A 22 -0.97 -1.63 -8.06
CA GLN A 22 -1.29 -2.40 -6.85
C GLN A 22 -1.47 -3.90 -7.15
N GLN A 23 -2.18 -4.26 -8.22
CA GLN A 23 -2.40 -5.66 -8.60
C GLN A 23 -1.10 -6.34 -9.07
N THR A 24 -0.31 -5.64 -9.89
CA THR A 24 0.99 -6.13 -10.37
C THR A 24 1.93 -6.39 -9.21
N TRP A 25 1.94 -5.50 -8.22
CA TRP A 25 2.67 -5.69 -6.97
C TRP A 25 2.19 -6.95 -6.22
N ARG A 26 0.87 -7.06 -5.97
CA ARG A 26 0.28 -8.19 -5.23
C ARG A 26 0.57 -9.54 -5.90
N ARG A 27 0.49 -9.62 -7.23
CA ARG A 27 0.76 -10.85 -7.99
C ARG A 27 2.20 -11.31 -7.82
N ARG A 28 3.17 -10.39 -7.96
CA ARG A 28 4.59 -10.73 -7.82
C ARG A 28 4.97 -11.07 -6.38
N TYR A 29 4.28 -10.50 -5.40
CA TYR A 29 4.42 -10.89 -3.99
C TYR A 29 3.97 -12.33 -3.74
N ILE A 30 2.79 -12.71 -4.24
CA ILE A 30 2.33 -14.10 -4.13
C ILE A 30 3.33 -15.04 -4.79
N GLN A 31 3.91 -14.64 -5.93
CA GLN A 31 4.96 -15.41 -6.59
C GLN A 31 6.24 -15.54 -5.74
N SER A 32 6.71 -14.47 -5.07
CA SER A 32 7.90 -14.56 -4.22
C SER A 32 7.68 -15.47 -3.01
N LEU A 33 6.52 -15.38 -2.35
CA LEU A 33 6.15 -16.26 -1.25
C LEU A 33 6.11 -17.74 -1.68
N VAL A 34 5.58 -18.03 -2.87
CA VAL A 34 5.55 -19.39 -3.41
C VAL A 34 6.97 -19.90 -3.68
N VAL A 35 7.83 -19.09 -4.30
CA VAL A 35 9.24 -19.46 -4.54
C VAL A 35 9.97 -19.73 -3.22
N LEU A 36 9.79 -18.87 -2.22
CA LEU A 36 10.36 -19.08 -0.89
C LEU A 36 9.83 -20.33 -0.20
N GLY A 37 8.53 -20.58 -0.30
CA GLY A 37 7.91 -21.80 0.24
C GLY A 37 8.51 -23.06 -0.41
N ILE A 38 8.74 -23.04 -1.73
CA ILE A 38 9.40 -24.12 -2.46
C ILE A 38 10.85 -24.28 -1.98
N ILE A 39 11.61 -23.19 -1.85
CA ILE A 39 13.00 -23.24 -1.38
C ILE A 39 13.08 -23.81 0.04
N ALA A 40 12.22 -23.36 0.95
CA ALA A 40 12.15 -23.88 2.31
C ALA A 40 11.79 -25.37 2.33
N ALA A 41 10.85 -25.80 1.49
CA ALA A 41 10.46 -27.20 1.36
C ALA A 41 11.60 -28.07 0.78
N VAL A 42 12.35 -27.56 -0.20
CA VAL A 42 13.51 -28.26 -0.79
C VAL A 42 14.66 -28.37 0.21
N VAL A 43 14.90 -27.33 1.01
CA VAL A 43 15.89 -27.35 2.09
C VAL A 43 15.49 -28.40 3.14
N ALA A 44 14.24 -28.38 3.60
CA ALA A 44 13.72 -29.34 4.56
C ALA A 44 13.76 -30.79 4.04
N GLY A 45 13.34 -31.00 2.78
CA GLY A 45 13.37 -32.32 2.13
C GLY A 45 14.79 -32.81 1.83
N GLY A 46 15.74 -31.91 1.62
CA GLY A 46 17.14 -32.26 1.43
C GLY A 46 17.83 -32.70 2.74
N GLU A 47 17.44 -32.15 3.90
CA GLU A 47 17.84 -32.68 5.20
C GLU A 47 17.33 -34.12 5.42
N LEU A 48 16.11 -34.41 4.94
CA LEU A 48 15.50 -35.74 5.00
C LEU A 48 16.30 -36.76 4.16
N LEU A 49 16.63 -36.42 2.91
CA LEU A 49 17.50 -37.23 2.05
C LEU A 49 18.87 -37.50 2.68
N ARG A 50 19.41 -36.52 3.42
CA ARG A 50 20.69 -36.61 4.11
C ARG A 50 20.68 -37.60 5.29
N HIS A 51 19.52 -37.81 5.90
CA HIS A 51 19.34 -38.74 7.03
C HIS A 51 19.13 -40.19 6.56
N TYR A 52 18.49 -40.38 5.40
CA TYR A 52 18.16 -41.72 4.87
C TYR A 52 19.23 -42.31 3.93
N LEU A 53 20.07 -41.48 3.30
CA LEU A 53 21.18 -41.95 2.48
C LEU A 53 22.42 -42.18 3.37
N ALA A 54 22.85 -43.44 3.48
CA ALA A 54 24.09 -43.88 4.15
C ALA A 54 25.33 -43.05 3.71
N PRO A 55 26.45 -43.04 4.47
CA PRO A 55 27.50 -42.02 4.41
C PRO A 55 28.42 -42.16 3.18
N ASN A 56 27.85 -42.16 1.98
CA ASN A 56 28.61 -41.91 0.78
C ASN A 56 28.94 -40.41 0.77
N THR A 57 30.15 -40.10 1.26
CA THR A 57 30.61 -38.73 1.52
C THR A 57 30.48 -37.81 0.30
N GLN A 58 30.50 -38.34 -0.93
CA GLN A 58 30.31 -37.54 -2.14
C GLN A 58 28.86 -37.13 -2.39
N VAL A 59 27.88 -38.04 -2.27
CA VAL A 59 26.45 -37.72 -2.46
C VAL A 59 26.00 -36.73 -1.39
N LEU A 60 26.49 -36.90 -0.15
CA LEU A 60 26.21 -36.01 0.97
C LEU A 60 26.85 -34.62 0.81
N LYS A 61 28.05 -34.53 0.21
CA LYS A 61 28.70 -33.27 -0.15
C LYS A 61 27.95 -32.55 -1.27
N PHE A 62 27.53 -33.26 -2.31
CA PHE A 62 26.75 -32.69 -3.40
C PHE A 62 25.40 -32.17 -2.91
N SER A 63 24.67 -32.92 -2.07
CA SER A 63 23.39 -32.47 -1.54
C SER A 63 23.53 -31.22 -0.66
N LEU A 64 24.55 -31.14 0.19
CA LEU A 64 24.91 -29.95 0.97
C LEU A 64 25.18 -28.72 0.09
N ILE A 65 26.00 -28.90 -0.96
CA ILE A 65 26.34 -27.83 -1.91
C ILE A 65 25.09 -27.38 -2.64
N SER A 66 24.23 -28.30 -3.11
CA SER A 66 22.97 -27.96 -3.77
C SER A 66 22.02 -27.21 -2.82
N LEU A 67 21.87 -27.67 -1.58
CA LEU A 67 21.05 -27.01 -0.55
C LEU A 67 21.52 -25.58 -0.26
N THR A 68 22.82 -25.41 -0.02
CA THR A 68 23.41 -24.09 0.27
C THR A 68 23.34 -23.17 -0.95
N THR A 69 23.51 -23.71 -2.16
CA THR A 69 23.36 -22.94 -3.41
C THR A 69 21.91 -22.51 -3.62
N ILE A 70 20.93 -23.39 -3.40
CA ILE A 70 19.50 -23.06 -3.51
C ILE A 70 19.11 -22.03 -2.44
N GLY A 71 19.61 -22.17 -1.21
CA GLY A 71 19.43 -21.18 -0.15
C GLY A 71 20.04 -19.82 -0.48
N ALA A 72 21.27 -19.79 -1.01
CA ALA A 72 21.95 -18.57 -1.45
C ALA A 72 21.24 -17.90 -2.63
N LEU A 73 20.76 -18.68 -3.61
CA LEU A 73 19.94 -18.19 -4.71
C LEU A 73 18.59 -17.65 -4.23
N GLY A 74 17.98 -18.27 -3.21
CA GLY A 74 16.77 -17.77 -2.55
C GLY A 74 17.00 -16.44 -1.85
N LEU A 75 18.13 -16.29 -1.15
CA LEU A 75 18.51 -15.07 -0.48
C LEU A 75 18.84 -13.95 -1.47
N LEU A 76 19.56 -14.26 -2.56
CA LEU A 76 19.78 -13.33 -3.67
C LEU A 76 18.48 -12.93 -4.36
N TYR A 77 17.55 -13.86 -4.54
CA TYR A 77 16.23 -13.58 -5.08
C TYR A 77 15.43 -12.65 -4.16
N GLU A 78 15.47 -12.85 -2.83
CA GLU A 78 14.82 -11.97 -1.86
C GLU A 78 15.45 -10.59 -1.80
N VAL A 79 16.79 -10.49 -1.82
CA VAL A 79 17.49 -9.19 -1.89
C VAL A 79 17.10 -8.47 -3.19
N GLN A 80 17.12 -9.17 -4.33
CA GLN A 80 16.70 -8.60 -5.61
C GLN A 80 15.21 -8.22 -5.60
N TYR A 81 14.37 -9.02 -4.95
CA TYR A 81 12.95 -8.74 -4.78
C TYR A 81 12.74 -7.50 -3.93
N ALA A 82 13.40 -7.38 -2.77
CA ALA A 82 13.33 -6.23 -1.87
C ALA A 82 13.78 -4.93 -2.57
N VAL A 83 14.89 -4.98 -3.33
CA VAL A 83 15.36 -3.83 -4.12
C VAL A 83 14.33 -3.45 -5.20
N ARG A 84 13.77 -4.43 -5.93
CA ARG A 84 12.73 -4.18 -6.93
C ARG A 84 11.39 -3.76 -6.31
N HIS A 85 11.12 -4.18 -5.08
CA HIS A 85 9.91 -3.89 -4.31
C HIS A 85 9.85 -2.41 -3.95
N HIS A 86 10.98 -1.85 -3.51
CA HIS A 86 11.12 -0.41 -3.23
C HIS A 86 10.74 0.44 -4.46
N HIS A 87 11.28 0.12 -5.63
CA HIS A 87 11.00 0.87 -6.86
C HIS A 87 9.56 0.74 -7.37
N ARG A 88 8.92 -0.43 -7.23
CA ARG A 88 7.56 -0.66 -7.79
C ARG A 88 6.44 -0.20 -6.89
N PHE A 89 6.56 -0.37 -5.57
CA PHE A 89 5.60 0.20 -4.64
C PHE A 89 5.68 1.74 -4.67
N GLY A 90 6.88 2.30 -4.89
CA GLY A 90 7.08 3.72 -5.16
C GLY A 90 6.23 4.23 -6.33
N ARG A 91 6.06 3.44 -7.41
CA ARG A 91 5.20 3.81 -8.54
C ARG A 91 3.73 3.95 -8.14
N TRP A 92 3.19 3.02 -7.35
CA TRP A 92 1.81 3.11 -6.86
C TRP A 92 1.60 4.34 -5.98
N ILE A 93 2.49 4.56 -4.99
CA ILE A 93 2.43 5.74 -4.11
C ILE A 93 2.48 7.01 -4.94
N HIS A 94 3.40 7.08 -5.89
CA HIS A 94 3.60 8.26 -6.70
C HIS A 94 2.37 8.55 -7.58
N VAL A 95 1.84 7.56 -8.31
CA VAL A 95 0.62 7.73 -9.13
C VAL A 95 -0.58 8.14 -8.28
N ARG A 96 -0.76 7.53 -7.10
CA ARG A 96 -1.82 7.92 -6.17
C ARG A 96 -1.65 9.34 -5.67
N ALA A 97 -0.41 9.76 -5.42
CA ALA A 97 -0.12 11.10 -4.96
C ALA A 97 -0.37 12.17 -6.03
N VAL A 98 0.01 11.86 -7.28
CA VAL A 98 -0.36 12.65 -8.45
C VAL A 98 -1.88 12.80 -8.55
N ALA A 99 -2.61 11.70 -8.41
CA ALA A 99 -4.07 11.72 -8.47
C ALA A 99 -4.68 12.62 -7.38
N GLU A 100 -4.21 12.48 -6.14
CA GLU A 100 -4.74 13.26 -5.03
C GLU A 100 -4.38 14.76 -5.15
N GLN A 101 -3.17 15.07 -5.62
CA GLN A 101 -2.76 16.44 -5.91
C GLN A 101 -3.63 17.06 -7.01
N LEU A 102 -3.97 16.32 -8.06
CA LEU A 102 -4.85 16.80 -9.11
C LEU A 102 -6.28 16.98 -8.64
N LYS A 103 -6.82 16.07 -7.83
CA LYS A 103 -8.16 16.20 -7.23
C LYS A 103 -8.24 17.44 -6.34
N SER A 104 -7.23 17.61 -5.49
CA SER A 104 -7.14 18.74 -4.58
C SER A 104 -7.12 20.08 -5.31
N ARG A 105 -6.31 20.20 -6.38
CA ARG A 105 -6.27 21.40 -7.22
C ARG A 105 -7.57 21.67 -7.94
N ALA A 106 -8.28 20.64 -8.41
CA ALA A 106 -9.60 20.81 -9.00
C ALA A 106 -10.61 21.41 -8.01
N TRP A 107 -10.62 20.94 -6.76
CA TRP A 107 -11.51 21.48 -5.74
C TRP A 107 -11.16 22.90 -5.32
N LEU A 108 -9.87 23.24 -5.21
CA LEU A 108 -9.41 24.61 -4.99
C LEU A 108 -9.87 25.55 -6.12
N LEU A 109 -9.76 25.11 -7.38
CA LEU A 109 -10.22 25.83 -8.55
C LEU A 109 -11.73 26.06 -8.58
N LEU A 110 -12.51 25.04 -8.22
CA LEU A 110 -13.97 25.13 -8.14
C LEU A 110 -14.38 26.15 -7.06
N ALA A 111 -13.77 26.07 -5.87
CA ALA A 111 -14.03 27.00 -4.78
C ALA A 111 -13.48 28.41 -5.01
N GLY A 112 -12.56 28.60 -5.96
CA GLY A 112 -11.81 29.85 -6.12
C GLY A 112 -10.85 30.13 -4.97
N ALA A 113 -10.40 29.10 -4.27
CA ALA A 113 -9.45 29.18 -3.17
C ALA A 113 -8.00 29.21 -3.68
N GLU A 114 -7.13 29.93 -2.98
CA GLU A 114 -5.69 29.97 -3.28
C GLU A 114 -5.00 28.64 -2.96
N GLU A 115 -3.94 28.32 -3.71
CA GLU A 115 -3.09 27.18 -3.39
C GLU A 115 -2.33 27.39 -2.07
N PRO A 116 -2.05 26.31 -1.31
CA PRO A 116 -1.28 26.39 -0.07
C PRO A 116 0.15 26.94 -0.26
N THR A 117 0.67 26.99 -1.49
CA THR A 117 2.07 27.32 -1.86
C THR A 117 2.30 28.77 -2.30
N ASN A 118 1.48 29.74 -1.86
CA ASN A 118 1.61 31.18 -2.17
C ASN A 118 1.56 31.52 -3.68
N HIS A 119 0.94 30.68 -4.51
CA HIS A 119 0.64 31.05 -5.89
C HIS A 119 -0.73 31.73 -5.95
N PRO A 120 -0.83 32.96 -6.51
CA PRO A 120 -2.11 33.65 -6.68
C PRO A 120 -3.01 32.84 -7.63
N HIS A 121 -4.32 32.93 -7.41
CA HIS A 121 -5.43 32.33 -8.18
C HIS A 121 -5.02 31.35 -9.30
N VAL A 122 -5.26 30.06 -9.08
CA VAL A 122 -5.01 29.03 -10.10
C VAL A 122 -5.89 29.35 -11.32
N ALA A 123 -5.27 29.70 -12.45
CA ALA A 123 -5.97 29.74 -13.73
C ALA A 123 -6.06 28.31 -14.30
N GLU A 124 -7.04 28.03 -15.16
CA GLU A 124 -7.19 26.70 -15.78
C GLU A 124 -5.97 26.30 -16.64
N ALA A 125 -5.30 27.29 -17.23
CA ALA A 125 -4.02 27.11 -17.93
C ALA A 125 -2.91 26.63 -16.99
N ASP A 126 -2.95 27.04 -15.71
CA ASP A 126 -2.03 26.56 -14.68
C ASP A 126 -2.38 25.15 -14.22
N TRP A 127 -3.67 24.79 -14.14
CA TRP A 127 -4.08 23.41 -13.87
C TRP A 127 -3.56 22.44 -14.94
N ARG A 128 -3.72 22.75 -16.23
CA ARG A 128 -3.22 21.89 -17.31
C ARG A 128 -1.70 21.82 -17.32
N LYS A 129 -1.00 22.95 -17.16
CA LYS A 129 0.48 22.98 -17.08
C LYS A 129 1.01 22.24 -15.86
N VAL A 130 0.28 22.27 -14.75
CA VAL A 130 0.66 21.53 -13.54
C VAL A 130 0.33 20.05 -13.71
N ALA A 131 -0.82 19.69 -14.27
CA ALA A 131 -1.15 18.31 -14.56
C ALA A 131 -0.19 17.68 -15.56
N GLN A 132 0.18 18.41 -16.61
CA GLN A 132 1.24 18.02 -17.55
C GLN A 132 2.59 17.89 -16.84
N ARG A 133 3.03 18.86 -16.01
CA ARG A 133 4.29 18.75 -15.24
C ARG A 133 4.30 17.58 -14.27
N ILE A 134 3.19 17.30 -13.61
CA ILE A 134 3.05 16.19 -12.66
C ILE A 134 3.07 14.84 -13.40
N ILE A 135 2.49 14.77 -14.61
CA ILE A 135 2.47 13.56 -15.45
C ILE A 135 3.82 13.32 -16.13
N ASP A 136 4.43 14.36 -16.69
CA ASP A 136 5.71 14.31 -17.40
C ASP A 136 6.90 14.11 -16.44
N GLY A 137 6.80 14.65 -15.23
CA GLY A 137 7.77 14.40 -14.16
C GLY A 137 7.66 13.01 -13.52
N GLY A 138 6.75 12.14 -14.01
CA GLY A 138 6.36 10.90 -13.35
C GLY A 138 6.14 9.70 -14.27
N ALA A 139 5.70 8.59 -13.65
CA ALA A 139 5.61 7.25 -14.26
C ALA A 139 4.31 6.96 -15.04
N ALA A 140 3.59 8.00 -15.49
CA ALA A 140 2.34 7.86 -16.22
C ALA A 140 2.25 8.75 -17.49
N PRO A 141 3.31 8.87 -18.32
CA PRO A 141 3.28 9.70 -19.53
C PRO A 141 2.20 9.24 -20.53
N SER A 142 1.77 7.97 -20.47
CA SER A 142 0.64 7.43 -21.21
C SER A 142 -0.71 8.08 -20.88
N LEU A 143 -0.80 8.91 -19.82
CA LEU A 143 -2.00 9.63 -19.43
C LEU A 143 -2.13 11.03 -20.04
N SER A 144 -1.08 11.52 -20.73
CA SER A 144 -1.08 12.83 -21.40
C SER A 144 -2.27 13.08 -22.35
N PRO A 145 -2.81 12.08 -23.10
CA PRO A 145 -3.99 12.27 -23.95
C PRO A 145 -5.26 12.70 -23.20
N TYR A 146 -5.39 12.38 -21.91
CA TYR A 146 -6.56 12.72 -21.10
C TYR A 146 -6.54 14.16 -20.55
N LEU A 147 -5.42 14.89 -20.72
CA LEU A 147 -5.27 16.29 -20.29
C LEU A 147 -6.00 17.29 -21.19
N ALA A 148 -6.31 16.91 -22.42
CA ALA A 148 -6.93 17.79 -23.42
C ALA A 148 -8.45 18.00 -23.22
N MET A 149 -9.07 17.40 -22.20
CA MET A 149 -10.53 17.38 -22.06
C MET A 149 -11.07 18.57 -21.23
N PRO A 150 -12.04 19.36 -21.76
CA PRO A 150 -12.49 20.65 -21.19
C PRO A 150 -13.38 20.55 -19.94
N ALA A 151 -13.40 19.42 -19.26
CA ALA A 151 -14.45 19.08 -18.28
C ALA A 151 -14.43 19.92 -16.99
N LEU A 152 -13.29 20.51 -16.60
CA LEU A 152 -13.19 21.30 -15.38
C LEU A 152 -13.88 22.67 -15.50
N GLN A 153 -13.84 23.29 -16.68
CA GLN A 153 -14.43 24.60 -16.94
C GLN A 153 -15.95 24.56 -16.81
N THR A 154 -16.57 23.54 -17.42
CA THR A 154 -18.01 23.31 -17.31
C THR A 154 -18.41 23.01 -15.86
N ALA A 155 -17.63 22.22 -15.12
CA ALA A 155 -17.90 21.97 -13.70
C ALA A 155 -17.83 23.27 -12.87
N ARG A 156 -16.86 24.14 -13.15
CA ARG A 156 -16.71 25.45 -12.48
C ARG A 156 -17.87 26.39 -12.77
N GLN A 157 -18.28 26.51 -14.04
CA GLN A 157 -19.41 27.36 -14.44
C GLN A 157 -20.68 27.00 -13.68
N HIS A 158 -20.95 25.70 -13.51
CA HIS A 158 -22.09 25.23 -12.74
C HIS A 158 -21.90 25.40 -11.22
N PHE A 159 -20.69 25.22 -10.71
CA PHE A 159 -20.44 25.29 -9.27
C PHE A 159 -20.55 26.72 -8.72
N VAL A 160 -20.00 27.71 -9.44
CA VAL A 160 -19.95 29.12 -9.00
C VAL A 160 -21.35 29.77 -8.94
N VAL A 161 -22.30 29.28 -9.75
CA VAL A 161 -23.69 29.78 -9.74
C VAL A 161 -24.54 29.21 -8.61
N LEU A 162 -24.06 28.19 -7.89
CA LEU A 162 -24.80 27.62 -6.76
C LEU A 162 -24.78 28.58 -5.56
N PRO A 163 -25.87 28.68 -4.78
CA PRO A 163 -25.85 29.31 -3.46
C PRO A 163 -24.77 28.69 -2.54
N LEU A 164 -24.21 29.49 -1.63
CA LEU A 164 -23.14 29.05 -0.72
C LEU A 164 -23.48 27.75 0.02
N GLU A 165 -24.70 27.63 0.54
CA GLU A 165 -25.14 26.42 1.25
C GLU A 165 -25.06 25.18 0.36
N GLN A 166 -25.43 25.31 -0.92
CA GLN A 166 -25.35 24.23 -1.90
C GLN A 166 -23.91 23.93 -2.28
N GLN A 167 -23.04 24.93 -2.39
CA GLN A 167 -21.60 24.75 -2.60
C GLN A 167 -20.96 23.95 -1.45
N VAL A 168 -21.28 24.32 -0.21
CA VAL A 168 -20.81 23.65 1.02
C VAL A 168 -21.30 22.20 1.05
N GLN A 169 -22.59 21.98 0.84
CA GLN A 169 -23.17 20.63 0.82
C GLN A 169 -22.54 19.76 -0.27
N TRP A 170 -22.33 20.32 -1.46
CA TRP A 170 -21.74 19.59 -2.58
C TRP A 170 -20.29 19.21 -2.29
N TYR A 171 -19.48 20.11 -1.72
CA TYR A 171 -18.13 19.79 -1.28
C TYR A 171 -18.11 18.72 -0.17
N ARG A 172 -18.99 18.81 0.84
CA ARG A 172 -19.11 17.80 1.90
C ARG A 172 -19.42 16.42 1.33
N GLN A 173 -20.43 16.32 0.49
CA GLN A 173 -20.90 15.04 -0.06
C GLN A 173 -19.89 14.41 -1.01
N HIS A 174 -19.34 15.19 -1.94
CA HIS A 174 -18.55 14.67 -3.05
C HIS A 174 -17.04 14.71 -2.84
N ARG A 175 -16.55 15.40 -1.82
CA ARG A 175 -15.12 15.43 -1.49
C ARG A 175 -14.85 14.81 -0.13
N LEU A 176 -15.50 15.33 0.91
CA LEU A 176 -15.17 14.95 2.28
C LEU A 176 -15.70 13.57 2.65
N HIS A 177 -16.98 13.30 2.40
CA HIS A 177 -17.57 11.99 2.69
C HIS A 177 -16.99 10.88 1.82
N GLU A 178 -16.69 11.17 0.55
CA GLU A 178 -16.02 10.20 -0.34
C GLU A 178 -14.62 9.86 0.17
N GLN A 179 -13.81 10.86 0.54
CA GLN A 179 -12.48 10.63 1.12
C GLN A 179 -12.56 9.92 2.48
N GLN A 180 -13.50 10.30 3.34
CA GLN A 180 -13.73 9.63 4.63
C GLN A 180 -14.13 8.16 4.42
N HIS A 181 -15.00 7.87 3.45
CA HIS A 181 -15.38 6.50 3.08
C HIS A 181 -14.18 5.71 2.54
N TYR A 182 -13.37 6.33 1.68
CA TYR A 182 -12.13 5.73 1.19
C TYR A 182 -11.17 5.38 2.34
N PHE A 183 -10.88 6.33 3.25
CA PHE A 183 -9.96 6.08 4.34
C PHE A 183 -10.48 5.07 5.35
N SER A 184 -11.77 5.12 5.69
CA SER A 184 -12.39 4.16 6.62
C SER A 184 -12.44 2.74 6.04
N SER A 185 -12.78 2.58 4.75
CA SER A 185 -12.77 1.27 4.09
C SER A 185 -11.35 0.70 4.00
N ARG A 186 -10.34 1.53 3.69
CA ARG A 186 -8.93 1.12 3.71
C ARG A 186 -8.45 0.74 5.11
N LEU A 187 -8.81 1.52 6.13
CA LEU A 187 -8.51 1.20 7.53
C LEU A 187 -9.10 -0.15 7.93
N ALA A 188 -10.39 -0.38 7.67
CA ALA A 188 -11.07 -1.64 7.99
C ALA A 188 -10.43 -2.84 7.27
N SER A 189 -10.10 -2.67 5.98
CA SER A 189 -9.39 -3.68 5.19
C SER A 189 -8.01 -4.01 5.78
N LEU A 190 -7.25 -2.98 6.15
CA LEU A 190 -5.94 -3.13 6.77
C LEU A 190 -6.02 -3.81 8.14
N ILE A 191 -6.98 -3.44 8.99
CA ILE A 191 -7.20 -4.08 10.29
C ILE A 191 -7.51 -5.56 10.11
N LYS A 192 -8.44 -5.91 9.21
CA LYS A 192 -8.81 -7.31 8.94
C LYS A 192 -7.62 -8.10 8.42
N ARG A 193 -6.84 -7.52 7.51
CA ARG A 193 -5.64 -8.14 6.95
C ARG A 193 -4.56 -8.32 8.03
N ASN A 194 -4.30 -7.30 8.85
CA ASN A 194 -3.32 -7.38 9.94
C ASN A 194 -3.71 -8.45 10.97
N ARG A 195 -4.97 -8.50 11.38
CA ARG A 195 -5.50 -9.56 12.26
C ARG A 195 -5.30 -10.95 11.65
N ARG A 196 -5.64 -11.12 10.35
CA ARG A 196 -5.41 -12.39 9.66
C ARG A 196 -3.93 -12.78 9.67
N HIS A 197 -3.02 -11.86 9.38
CA HIS A 197 -1.58 -12.13 9.41
C HIS A 197 -1.10 -12.48 10.82
N HIS A 198 -1.62 -11.82 11.85
CA HIS A 198 -1.32 -12.13 13.24
C HIS A 198 -1.79 -13.54 13.63
N TYR A 199 -3.04 -13.92 13.31
CA TYR A 199 -3.55 -15.26 13.60
C TYR A 199 -2.82 -16.36 12.83
N VAL A 200 -2.44 -16.12 11.57
CA VAL A 200 -1.62 -17.07 10.80
C VAL A 200 -0.25 -17.26 11.45
N ALA A 201 0.42 -16.17 11.84
CA ALA A 201 1.71 -16.26 12.53
C ALA A 201 1.59 -17.00 13.88
N LEU A 202 0.53 -16.71 14.64
CA LEU A 202 0.25 -17.37 15.92
C LEU A 202 -0.01 -18.87 15.72
N ALA A 203 -0.80 -19.25 14.72
CA ALA A 203 -1.07 -20.66 14.41
C ALA A 203 0.23 -21.40 14.03
N LEU A 204 1.06 -20.80 13.17
CA LEU A 204 2.38 -21.36 12.82
C LEU A 204 3.28 -21.50 14.05
N LEU A 205 3.26 -20.53 14.97
CA LEU A 205 4.03 -20.58 16.22
C LEU A 205 3.54 -21.70 17.14
N ILE A 206 2.23 -21.87 17.29
CA ILE A 206 1.63 -22.97 18.08
C ILE A 206 2.03 -24.32 17.49
N ILE A 207 1.98 -24.48 16.17
CA ILE A 207 2.42 -25.70 15.49
C ILE A 207 3.91 -25.94 15.74
N ALA A 208 4.75 -24.90 15.64
CA ALA A 208 6.19 -25.00 15.91
C ALA A 208 6.48 -25.39 17.37
N LEU A 209 5.75 -24.81 18.33
CA LEU A 209 5.88 -25.14 19.75
C LEU A 209 5.42 -26.57 20.05
N ALA A 210 4.29 -26.99 19.49
CA ALA A 210 3.81 -28.36 19.63
C ALA A 210 4.82 -29.35 19.05
N TRP A 211 5.36 -29.06 17.86
CA TRP A 211 6.39 -29.90 17.23
C TRP A 211 7.66 -29.99 18.09
N ALA A 212 8.19 -28.85 18.54
CA ALA A 212 9.37 -28.80 19.40
C ALA A 212 9.15 -29.54 20.73
N PHE A 213 7.93 -29.48 21.28
CA PHE A 213 7.57 -30.22 22.49
C PHE A 213 7.56 -31.74 22.25
N PHE A 214 6.97 -32.22 21.15
CA PHE A 214 7.00 -33.63 20.78
C PHE A 214 8.41 -34.12 20.46
N GLU A 215 9.23 -33.29 19.81
CA GLU A 215 10.65 -33.55 19.57
C GLU A 215 11.42 -33.71 20.91
N ALA A 216 11.18 -32.83 21.87
CA ALA A 216 11.80 -32.92 23.20
C ALA A 216 11.34 -34.17 23.99
N LEU A 217 10.05 -34.53 23.91
CA LEU A 217 9.54 -35.77 24.53
C LEU A 217 10.14 -37.02 23.87
N ASP A 218 10.30 -37.01 22.55
CA ASP A 218 10.94 -38.10 21.83
C ASP A 218 12.42 -38.25 22.23
N ILE A 219 13.14 -37.13 22.41
CA ILE A 219 14.51 -37.15 22.97
C ILE A 219 14.53 -37.74 24.40
N ALA A 220 13.58 -37.35 25.25
CA ALA A 220 13.57 -37.74 26.66
C ALA A 220 13.12 -39.19 26.91
N PHE A 221 12.17 -39.70 26.12
CA PHE A 221 11.51 -41.00 26.36
C PHE A 221 11.75 -42.04 25.26
N ASP A 222 12.49 -41.70 24.20
CA ASP A 222 12.81 -42.59 23.06
C ASP A 222 11.56 -43.22 22.43
N TRP A 223 10.48 -42.43 22.39
CA TRP A 223 9.12 -42.92 22.15
C TRP A 223 8.81 -43.16 20.67
N HIS A 224 9.17 -42.24 19.76
CA HIS A 224 8.87 -42.28 18.33
C HIS A 224 9.90 -41.51 17.46
N THR A 225 10.74 -42.25 16.74
CA THR A 225 11.81 -41.76 15.84
C THR A 225 11.38 -40.79 14.72
N ILE A 226 10.09 -40.62 14.46
CA ILE A 226 9.58 -39.73 13.42
C ILE A 226 9.92 -38.28 13.79
N PHE A 227 9.71 -37.82 15.03
CA PHE A 227 9.90 -36.40 15.37
C PHE A 227 11.38 -35.96 15.36
N ARG A 228 12.32 -36.84 15.72
CA ARG A 228 13.77 -36.61 15.57
C ARG A 228 14.24 -36.42 14.13
N GLN A 229 13.51 -36.95 13.14
CA GLN A 229 13.96 -36.96 11.75
C GLN A 229 13.55 -35.72 10.95
N TYR A 230 12.55 -34.95 11.42
CA TYR A 230 12.09 -33.76 10.71
C TYR A 230 12.34 -32.51 11.54
N ASN A 231 13.24 -31.65 11.06
CA ASN A 231 13.53 -30.33 11.63
C ASN A 231 12.45 -29.30 11.24
N LEU A 232 11.18 -29.65 11.44
CA LEU A 232 10.04 -28.80 11.10
C LEU A 232 10.05 -27.50 11.90
N THR A 233 10.56 -27.54 13.15
CA THR A 233 10.72 -26.38 14.03
C THR A 233 11.53 -25.28 13.36
N SER A 234 12.72 -25.60 12.81
CA SER A 234 13.58 -24.61 12.16
C SER A 234 12.95 -24.02 10.90
N VAL A 235 12.26 -24.85 10.11
CA VAL A 235 11.53 -24.40 8.91
C VAL A 235 10.40 -23.44 9.29
N LEU A 236 9.60 -23.78 10.30
CA LEU A 236 8.49 -22.94 10.76
C LEU A 236 8.99 -21.62 11.35
N ILE A 237 10.09 -21.64 12.13
CA ILE A 237 10.71 -20.41 12.66
C ILE A 237 11.21 -19.51 11.52
N ALA A 238 11.85 -20.08 10.49
CA ALA A 238 12.29 -19.31 9.33
C ALA A 238 11.11 -18.68 8.57
N VAL A 239 10.02 -19.43 8.37
CA VAL A 239 8.78 -18.92 7.75
C VAL A 239 8.15 -17.81 8.59
N ILE A 240 8.11 -17.95 9.92
CA ILE A 240 7.59 -16.92 10.84
C ILE A 240 8.47 -15.66 10.81
N ALA A 241 9.80 -15.82 10.82
CA ALA A 241 10.74 -14.71 10.76
C ALA A 241 10.61 -13.93 9.45
N LEU A 242 10.49 -14.63 8.32
CA LEU A 242 10.25 -14.05 7.01
C LEU A 242 8.91 -13.31 6.94
N HIS A 243 7.85 -13.91 7.48
CA HIS A 243 6.53 -13.29 7.58
C HIS A 243 6.56 -12.02 8.44
N LYS A 244 7.31 -12.02 9.56
CA LYS A 244 7.49 -10.86 10.43
C LYS A 244 8.32 -9.76 9.77
N ALA A 245 9.43 -10.11 9.13
CA ALA A 245 10.23 -9.15 8.35
C ALA A 245 9.39 -8.48 7.26
N TYR A 246 8.49 -9.24 6.64
CA TYR A 246 7.54 -8.72 5.66
C TYR A 246 6.52 -7.74 6.27
N THR A 247 5.85 -8.08 7.38
CA THR A 247 4.88 -7.17 7.99
C THR A 247 5.53 -5.86 8.48
N THR A 248 6.78 -5.95 8.93
CA THR A 248 7.61 -4.78 9.30
C THR A 248 7.98 -3.93 8.09
N THR A 249 8.43 -4.53 6.98
CA THR A 249 8.76 -3.79 5.75
C THR A 249 7.54 -3.14 5.08
N GLU A 250 6.36 -3.73 5.20
CA GLU A 250 5.11 -3.11 4.72
C GLU A 250 4.72 -1.86 5.55
N LYS A 251 5.37 -1.64 6.71
CA LYS A 251 5.06 -0.58 7.69
C LYS A 251 3.55 -0.55 8.04
N THR A 252 2.95 -1.73 8.19
CA THR A 252 1.48 -1.89 8.32
C THR A 252 0.91 -1.11 9.51
N GLU A 253 1.59 -1.10 10.64
CA GLU A 253 1.15 -0.36 11.85
C GLU A 253 1.20 1.16 11.64
N SER A 254 2.26 1.67 11.01
CA SER A 254 2.36 3.08 10.64
C SER A 254 1.22 3.48 9.70
N LEU A 255 0.93 2.65 8.68
CA LEU A 255 -0.19 2.89 7.77
C LEU A 255 -1.53 2.90 8.51
N LEU A 256 -1.77 1.94 9.42
CA LEU A 256 -2.98 1.87 10.23
C LEU A 256 -3.18 3.15 11.05
N SER A 257 -2.15 3.57 11.79
CA SER A 257 -2.18 4.80 12.59
C SER A 257 -2.51 6.03 11.75
N ARG A 258 -1.90 6.15 10.56
CA ARG A 258 -2.15 7.27 9.63
C ARG A 258 -3.58 7.27 9.08
N TYR A 259 -4.08 6.12 8.64
CA TYR A 259 -5.46 6.03 8.15
C TYR A 259 -6.47 6.32 9.27
N GLN A 260 -6.20 5.86 10.49
CA GLN A 260 -7.02 6.17 11.65
C GLN A 260 -7.00 7.66 11.97
N HIS A 261 -5.83 8.29 12.00
CA HIS A 261 -5.67 9.73 12.21
C HIS A 261 -6.45 10.54 11.18
N MET A 262 -6.30 10.23 9.89
CA MET A 262 -7.03 10.91 8.80
C MET A 262 -8.55 10.76 8.93
N VAL A 263 -9.05 9.57 9.29
CA VAL A 263 -10.48 9.34 9.51
C VAL A 263 -10.98 10.24 10.64
N THR A 264 -10.23 10.35 11.74
CA THR A 264 -10.58 11.18 12.89
C THR A 264 -10.55 12.67 12.54
N GLU A 265 -9.50 13.15 11.88
CA GLU A 265 -9.39 14.57 11.51
C GLU A 265 -10.43 14.99 10.47
N LEU A 266 -10.69 14.15 9.46
CA LEU A 266 -11.76 14.42 8.48
C LEU A 266 -13.14 14.41 9.14
N ALA A 267 -13.40 13.49 10.07
CA ALA A 267 -14.66 13.48 10.81
C ALA A 267 -14.85 14.79 11.60
N ALA A 268 -13.79 15.29 12.24
CA ALA A 268 -13.83 16.57 12.94
C ALA A 268 -14.08 17.75 11.98
N HIS A 269 -13.42 17.77 10.81
CA HIS A 269 -13.64 18.81 9.80
C HIS A 269 -15.04 18.78 9.17
N ILE A 270 -15.63 17.58 8.99
CA ILE A 270 -17.00 17.42 8.49
C ILE A 270 -18.01 17.92 9.52
N ALA A 271 -17.77 17.64 10.81
CA ALA A 271 -18.64 18.04 11.91
C ALA A 271 -18.53 19.53 12.26
N ALA A 272 -17.50 20.23 11.78
CA ALA A 272 -17.32 21.65 12.01
C ALA A 272 -18.51 22.48 11.48
N PRO A 273 -18.79 23.66 12.08
CA PRO A 273 -19.82 24.57 11.59
C PRO A 273 -19.66 24.87 10.10
N ALA A 274 -20.77 24.97 9.38
CA ALA A 274 -20.74 25.33 7.98
C ALA A 274 -20.17 26.76 7.82
N PRO A 275 -19.34 27.01 6.79
CA PRO A 275 -18.87 28.35 6.49
C PRO A 275 -20.03 29.33 6.28
N ALA A 276 -19.98 30.48 6.94
CA ALA A 276 -21.03 31.50 6.88
C ALA A 276 -20.89 32.43 5.66
N THR A 277 -19.66 32.61 5.18
CA THR A 277 -19.35 33.46 4.03
C THR A 277 -18.62 32.71 2.92
N SER A 278 -18.58 33.30 1.72
CA SER A 278 -17.82 32.73 0.60
C SER A 278 -16.31 32.65 0.88
N ASP A 279 -15.76 33.62 1.62
CA ASP A 279 -14.35 33.62 1.97
C ASP A 279 -14.03 32.58 3.06
N ASP A 280 -14.92 32.42 4.05
CA ASP A 280 -14.82 31.29 5.01
C ASP A 280 -14.85 29.95 4.28
N PHE A 281 -15.68 29.81 3.25
CA PHE A 281 -15.74 28.60 2.45
C PHE A 281 -14.43 28.33 1.71
N LYS A 282 -13.82 29.35 1.08
CA LYS A 282 -12.51 29.21 0.43
C LYS A 282 -11.43 28.81 1.43
N HIS A 283 -11.39 29.43 2.61
CA HIS A 283 -10.44 29.08 3.67
C HIS A 283 -10.65 27.65 4.19
N TRP A 284 -11.91 27.24 4.35
CA TRP A 284 -12.27 25.89 4.77
C TRP A 284 -11.86 24.84 3.73
N VAL A 285 -12.12 25.07 2.43
CA VAL A 285 -11.64 24.22 1.35
C VAL A 285 -10.11 24.18 1.34
N ARG A 286 -9.42 25.31 1.42
CA ARG A 286 -7.94 25.37 1.45
C ARG A 286 -7.33 24.60 2.62
N SER A 287 -7.89 24.72 3.82
CA SER A 287 -7.39 24.01 5.00
C SER A 287 -7.61 22.50 4.89
N THR A 288 -8.77 22.09 4.38
CA THR A 288 -9.11 20.67 4.22
C THR A 288 -8.28 20.02 3.12
N GLU A 289 -8.09 20.70 2.00
CA GLU A 289 -7.24 20.22 0.90
C GLU A 289 -5.75 20.17 1.31
N LYS A 290 -5.28 21.11 2.13
CA LYS A 290 -3.93 21.04 2.72
C LYS A 290 -3.77 19.80 3.60
N LEU A 291 -4.79 19.46 4.40
CA LEU A 291 -4.79 18.26 5.23
C LEU A 291 -4.67 16.99 4.38
N LEU A 292 -5.52 16.85 3.35
CA LEU A 292 -5.51 15.72 2.42
C LEU A 292 -4.15 15.57 1.70
N LEU A 293 -3.55 16.69 1.29
CA LEU A 293 -2.25 16.69 0.62
C LEU A 293 -1.07 16.36 1.56
N THR A 294 -1.13 16.79 2.82
CA THR A 294 -0.06 16.52 3.81
C THR A 294 0.14 15.02 3.98
N GLN A 295 -0.95 14.27 4.11
CA GLN A 295 -0.89 12.82 4.22
C GLN A 295 -0.27 12.15 2.99
N THR A 296 -0.64 12.62 1.81
CA THR A 296 -0.11 12.12 0.55
C THR A 296 1.41 12.37 0.43
N ARG A 297 1.88 13.52 0.90
CA ARG A 297 3.29 13.89 0.93
C ARG A 297 4.09 13.06 1.94
N GLU A 298 3.53 12.80 3.11
CA GLU A 298 4.18 11.93 4.10
C GLU A 298 4.33 10.48 3.62
N TRP A 299 3.38 9.99 2.82
CA TRP A 299 3.50 8.68 2.17
C TRP A 299 4.68 8.61 1.18
N GLN A 300 5.00 9.72 0.52
CA GLN A 300 6.15 9.83 -0.37
C GLN A 300 7.48 9.93 0.41
N LEU A 301 7.53 10.75 1.47
CA LEU A 301 8.77 11.04 2.22
C LEU A 301 9.29 9.84 3.02
N GLN A 302 8.44 9.17 3.81
CA GLN A 302 8.89 8.09 4.72
C GLN A 302 9.32 6.78 4.03
N ARG A 303 9.28 6.72 2.70
CA ARG A 303 9.67 5.53 1.93
C ARG A 303 10.68 5.85 0.82
N ALA A 304 11.14 7.11 0.76
CA ALA A 304 12.32 7.52 -0.01
C ALA A 304 13.59 7.44 0.85
N GLU A 305 13.44 7.47 2.18
CA GLU A 305 14.43 7.06 3.20
C GLU A 305 14.42 5.54 3.39
#